data_AF-A0A918PVU5-F1
#
_entry.id   AF-A0A918PVU5-F1
#
_cell.length_a   1.000
_cell.length_b   1.000
_cell.length_c   1.000
_cell.angle_alpha   90.00
_cell.angle_beta   90.00
_cell.angle_gamma   90.00
#
_symmetry.space_group_name_H-M   'P 1'
#
loop_
_entity.id
_entity.type
_entity.pdbx_description
1 polymer ?
#
loop_
_entity_poly.entity_id
_entity_poly.type
_entity_poly.pdbx_seq_one_letter_code
_entity_poly.pdbx_strand_id
1 'polypeptide(L)'
;MTLALVLAAVAVAAWYVQQHRRPGAGSSAAARARSLRSPLVRLADLAGIQTARGRQADQWAAGAVGERRTAARLRPLAREGWTVLHDRALPTGRANVDHLVISPSGIVIVLDSKKWSARYPLRVSGGRLMHGDRDVTDRLRGIRHEARAVGQALGCHAAPLVSMEGAPIAAGELVLDGIRIVPADRTVPVLRSLNRRHRAAGEHPGRRAAALFTPYRRK
;
A
#
# COMPACT_ATOMS: atom_id res chain seq x y z
N MET A 1 2.27 -43.51 -9.69
CA MET A 1 3.34 -42.61 -10.21
C MET A 1 2.79 -41.35 -10.89
N THR A 2 1.58 -41.35 -11.44
CA THR A 2 0.98 -40.22 -12.17
C THR A 2 0.58 -39.03 -11.28
N LEU A 3 0.03 -39.26 -10.09
CA LEU A 3 -0.44 -38.18 -9.20
C LEU A 3 0.70 -37.28 -8.68
N ALA A 4 1.85 -37.87 -8.35
CA ALA A 4 3.02 -37.13 -7.86
C ALA A 4 3.63 -36.23 -8.94
N LEU A 5 3.68 -36.70 -10.19
CA LEU A 5 4.16 -35.93 -11.33
C LEU A 5 3.23 -34.76 -11.67
N VAL A 6 1.91 -34.97 -11.59
CA VAL A 6 0.92 -33.90 -11.79
C VAL A 6 1.03 -32.84 -10.70
N LEU A 7 1.17 -33.23 -9.43
CA LEU A 7 1.34 -32.28 -8.32
C LEU A 7 2.66 -31.49 -8.45
N ALA A 8 3.74 -32.14 -8.87
CA ALA A 8 5.02 -31.48 -9.14
C ALA A 8 4.90 -30.48 -10.31
N ALA A 9 4.24 -30.87 -11.41
CA ALA A 9 4.02 -29.99 -12.56
C ALA A 9 3.14 -28.79 -12.22
N VAL A 10 2.07 -28.98 -11.43
CA VAL A 10 1.23 -27.88 -10.92
C VAL A 10 2.02 -26.97 -9.99
N ALA A 11 2.87 -27.52 -9.12
CA ALA A 11 3.73 -26.73 -8.23
C ALA A 11 4.77 -25.92 -9.02
N VAL A 12 5.39 -26.50 -10.05
CA VAL A 12 6.34 -25.81 -10.94
C VAL A 12 5.64 -24.76 -11.78
N ALA A 13 4.47 -25.04 -12.34
CA ALA A 13 3.67 -24.06 -13.09
C ALA A 13 3.18 -22.93 -12.19
N ALA A 14 2.73 -23.23 -10.98
CA ALA A 14 2.35 -22.22 -9.99
C ALA A 14 3.56 -21.38 -9.55
N TRP A 15 4.72 -21.99 -9.36
CA TRP A 15 5.99 -21.31 -9.07
C TRP A 15 6.42 -20.41 -10.24
N TYR A 16 6.36 -20.91 -11.48
CA TYR A 16 6.73 -20.20 -12.71
C TYR A 16 5.79 -18.99 -12.96
N VAL A 17 4.48 -19.21 -12.90
CA VAL A 17 3.47 -18.14 -13.00
C VAL A 17 3.65 -17.12 -11.87
N GLN A 18 4.03 -17.56 -10.67
CA GLN A 18 4.25 -16.68 -9.53
C GLN A 18 5.54 -15.86 -9.64
N GLN A 19 6.61 -16.42 -10.22
CA GLN A 19 7.86 -15.70 -10.49
C GLN A 19 7.71 -14.65 -11.60
N HIS A 20 6.83 -14.90 -12.57
CA HIS A 20 6.63 -14.00 -13.72
C HIS A 20 5.44 -13.05 -13.60
N ARG A 21 4.68 -13.07 -12.50
CA ARG A 21 3.68 -12.02 -12.22
C ARG A 21 4.39 -10.69 -11.98
N ARG A 22 4.06 -9.67 -12.79
CA ARG A 22 4.47 -8.28 -12.53
C ARG A 22 4.04 -7.91 -11.11
N PRO A 23 4.92 -7.32 -10.28
CA PRO A 23 4.54 -6.94 -8.93
C PRO A 23 3.37 -5.97 -8.98
N GLY A 24 2.27 -6.38 -8.36
CA GLY A 24 1.08 -5.56 -8.17
C GLY A 24 0.93 -5.20 -6.70
N ALA A 25 -0.11 -4.43 -6.40
CA ALA A 25 -0.44 -4.05 -5.03
C ALA A 25 -0.49 -5.28 -4.09
N GLY A 26 0.15 -5.17 -2.92
CA GLY A 26 0.22 -6.23 -1.93
C GLY A 26 1.17 -7.37 -2.26
N SER A 27 2.00 -7.29 -3.32
CA SER A 27 2.88 -8.42 -3.69
C SER A 27 3.98 -8.66 -2.65
N SER A 28 4.65 -7.59 -2.21
CA SER A 28 5.65 -7.62 -1.14
C SER A 28 5.08 -8.08 0.20
N ALA A 29 3.92 -7.55 0.61
CA ALA A 29 3.21 -7.96 1.81
C ALA A 29 2.78 -9.44 1.74
N ALA A 30 2.25 -9.90 0.59
CA ALA A 30 1.89 -11.31 0.42
C ALA A 30 3.10 -12.24 0.42
N ALA A 31 4.23 -11.82 -0.17
CA ALA A 31 5.48 -12.57 -0.10
C ALA A 31 6.00 -12.67 1.34
N ARG A 32 5.88 -11.61 2.13
CA ARG A 32 6.24 -11.62 3.56
C ARG A 32 5.34 -12.52 4.39
N ALA A 33 4.02 -12.52 4.13
CA ALA A 33 3.10 -13.44 4.77
C ALA A 33 3.50 -14.90 4.53
N ARG A 34 3.88 -15.24 3.28
CA ARG A 34 4.31 -16.60 2.92
C ARG A 34 5.62 -17.00 3.59
N SER A 35 6.62 -16.11 3.66
CA SER A 35 7.92 -16.44 4.26
C SER A 35 7.86 -16.66 5.78
N LEU A 36 6.85 -16.09 6.45
CA LEU A 36 6.60 -16.31 7.88
C LEU A 36 5.91 -17.64 8.19
N ARG A 37 5.21 -18.25 7.21
CA ARG A 37 4.54 -19.55 7.37
C ARG A 37 5.45 -20.72 7.00
N SER A 38 6.44 -20.98 7.87
CA SER A 38 7.28 -22.19 7.80
C SER A 38 6.47 -23.47 7.99
N PRO A 39 7.01 -24.67 7.67
CA PRO A 39 6.30 -25.93 7.86
C PRO A 39 5.78 -26.13 9.30
N LEU A 40 6.58 -25.79 10.31
CA LEU A 40 6.18 -25.87 11.72
C LEU A 40 5.02 -24.92 12.05
N VAL A 41 5.02 -23.71 11.49
CA VAL A 41 3.92 -22.75 11.69
C VAL A 41 2.63 -23.30 11.06
N ARG A 42 2.72 -23.93 9.88
CA ARG A 42 1.55 -24.55 9.22
C ARG A 42 1.01 -25.75 9.99
N LEU A 43 1.88 -26.59 10.54
CA LEU A 43 1.46 -27.70 11.40
C LEU A 43 0.79 -27.18 12.68
N ALA A 44 1.34 -26.14 13.29
CA ALA A 44 0.72 -25.48 14.45
C ALA A 44 -0.66 -24.90 14.10
N ASP A 45 -0.80 -24.23 12.96
CA ASP A 45 -2.09 -23.71 12.48
C ASP A 45 -3.12 -24.85 12.29
N LEU A 46 -2.72 -26.00 11.72
CA LEU A 46 -3.59 -27.18 11.57
C LEU A 46 -4.03 -27.77 12.91
N ALA A 47 -3.17 -27.70 13.93
CA ALA A 47 -3.48 -28.10 15.29
C ALA A 47 -4.26 -27.01 16.07
N GLY A 48 -4.64 -25.89 15.43
CA GLY A 48 -5.33 -24.76 16.07
C GLY A 48 -4.45 -23.90 16.98
N ILE A 49 -3.12 -24.07 16.94
CA ILE A 49 -2.15 -23.37 17.78
C ILE A 49 -1.66 -22.12 17.06
N GLN A 50 -2.12 -20.96 17.52
CA GLN A 50 -1.77 -19.67 16.90
C GLN A 50 -0.40 -19.14 17.37
N THR A 51 0.64 -19.38 16.58
CA THR A 51 2.02 -18.95 16.88
C THR A 51 2.23 -17.44 16.65
N ALA A 52 3.27 -16.85 17.24
CA ALA A 52 3.62 -15.45 16.99
C ALA A 52 3.94 -15.17 15.51
N ARG A 53 4.63 -16.11 14.84
CA ARG A 53 4.92 -16.02 13.40
C ARG A 53 3.66 -16.18 12.54
N GLY A 54 2.73 -17.06 12.95
CA GLY A 54 1.40 -17.20 12.33
C GLY A 54 0.61 -15.89 12.37
N ARG A 55 0.48 -15.28 13.56
CA ARG A 55 -0.17 -13.97 13.72
C ARG A 55 0.47 -12.89 12.85
N GLN A 56 1.80 -12.87 12.78
CA GLN A 56 2.50 -11.91 11.94
C GLN A 56 2.21 -12.16 10.45
N ALA A 57 2.20 -13.42 10.01
CA ALA A 57 1.83 -13.78 8.64
C ALA A 57 0.41 -13.32 8.29
N ASP A 58 -0.54 -13.48 9.21
CA ASP A 58 -1.93 -13.06 9.02
C ASP A 58 -2.05 -11.54 8.89
N GLN A 59 -1.29 -10.77 9.69
CA GLN A 59 -1.23 -9.32 9.58
C GLN A 59 -0.71 -8.88 8.21
N TRP A 60 0.37 -9.49 7.73
CA TRP A 60 0.91 -9.21 6.39
C TRP A 60 -0.06 -9.62 5.28
N ALA A 61 -0.76 -10.75 5.42
CA ALA A 61 -1.77 -11.18 4.46
C ALA A 61 -2.96 -10.21 4.41
N ALA A 62 -3.42 -9.74 5.58
CA ALA A 62 -4.47 -8.74 5.69
C ALA A 62 -4.06 -7.40 5.07
N GLY A 63 -2.81 -6.96 5.28
CA GLY A 63 -2.23 -5.78 4.63
C GLY A 63 -2.27 -5.90 3.10
N ALA A 64 -1.81 -7.03 2.56
CA ALA A 64 -1.84 -7.29 1.12
C ALA A 64 -3.25 -7.27 0.53
N VAL A 65 -4.27 -7.71 1.29
CA VAL A 65 -5.69 -7.58 0.87
C VAL A 65 -6.12 -6.12 0.81
N GLY A 66 -5.73 -5.31 1.81
CA GLY A 66 -6.00 -3.88 1.85
C GLY A 66 -5.43 -3.16 0.63
N GLU A 67 -4.15 -3.37 0.34
CA GLU A 67 -3.47 -2.79 -0.83
C GLU A 67 -4.17 -3.18 -2.15
N ARG A 68 -4.56 -4.46 -2.31
CA ARG A 68 -5.30 -4.91 -3.51
C ARG A 68 -6.66 -4.22 -3.66
N ARG A 69 -7.38 -4.00 -2.55
CA ARG A 69 -8.65 -3.26 -2.57
C ARG A 69 -8.46 -1.81 -2.98
N THR A 70 -7.45 -1.14 -2.43
CA THR A 70 -7.10 0.23 -2.82
C THR A 70 -6.72 0.30 -4.30
N ALA A 71 -5.87 -0.62 -4.79
CA ALA A 71 -5.54 -0.68 -6.22
C ALA A 71 -6.76 -0.90 -7.12
N ALA A 72 -7.71 -1.74 -6.71
CA ALA A 72 -8.96 -1.92 -7.44
C ALA A 72 -9.78 -0.62 -7.52
N ARG A 73 -9.80 0.18 -6.44
CA ARG A 73 -10.43 1.51 -6.41
C ARG A 73 -9.71 2.52 -7.30
N LEU A 74 -8.38 2.48 -7.36
CA LEU A 74 -7.59 3.40 -8.20
C LEU A 74 -7.66 3.09 -9.70
N ARG A 75 -8.03 1.86 -10.09
CA ARG A 75 -8.05 1.39 -11.49
C ARG A 75 -8.75 2.33 -12.49
N PRO A 76 -9.88 3.00 -12.18
CA PRO A 76 -10.51 3.95 -13.10
C PRO A 76 -9.59 5.13 -13.46
N LEU A 77 -8.74 5.59 -12.54
CA LEU A 77 -7.86 6.74 -12.74
C LEU A 77 -6.86 6.53 -13.89
N ALA A 78 -6.45 5.29 -14.15
CA ALA A 78 -5.55 4.99 -15.26
C ALA A 78 -6.16 5.40 -16.62
N ARG A 79 -7.48 5.26 -16.78
CA ARG A 79 -8.20 5.71 -18.00
C ARG A 79 -8.35 7.23 -18.08
N GLU A 80 -8.20 7.92 -16.94
CA GLU A 80 -8.24 9.38 -16.83
C GLU A 80 -6.83 10.00 -16.98
N GLY A 81 -5.84 9.24 -17.47
CA GLY A 81 -4.48 9.70 -17.70
C GLY A 81 -3.58 9.72 -16.45
N TRP A 82 -4.04 9.17 -15.33
CA TRP A 82 -3.20 9.07 -14.13
C TRP A 82 -2.16 7.96 -14.29
N THR A 83 -0.95 8.24 -13.80
CA THR A 83 0.07 7.20 -13.62
C THR A 83 -0.08 6.61 -12.23
N VAL A 84 -0.41 5.32 -12.14
CA VAL A 84 -0.57 4.60 -10.87
C VAL A 84 0.44 3.45 -10.81
N LEU A 85 1.41 3.56 -9.91
CA LEU A 85 2.48 2.58 -9.73
C LEU A 85 2.34 1.93 -8.36
N HIS A 86 2.06 0.63 -8.34
CA HIS A 86 1.94 -0.13 -7.10
C HIS A 86 3.27 -0.79 -6.70
N ASP A 87 3.46 -0.98 -5.39
CA ASP A 87 4.53 -1.76 -4.75
C ASP A 87 5.92 -1.44 -5.32
N ARG A 88 6.33 -0.18 -5.13
CA ARG A 88 7.55 0.38 -5.75
C ARG A 88 8.67 0.55 -4.77
N ALA A 89 9.88 0.14 -5.15
CA ALA A 89 11.06 0.36 -4.34
C ALA A 89 11.35 1.86 -4.26
N LEU A 90 11.62 2.37 -3.06
CA LEU A 90 12.31 3.66 -2.93
C LEU A 90 13.72 3.52 -3.53
N PRO A 91 14.35 4.62 -4.01
CA PRO A 91 15.68 4.58 -4.63
C PRO A 91 16.76 3.96 -3.73
N THR A 92 16.61 4.03 -2.41
CA THR A 92 17.52 3.41 -1.45
C THR A 92 17.38 1.88 -1.37
N GLY A 93 16.33 1.30 -1.96
CA GLY A 93 16.01 -0.13 -1.99
C GLY A 93 15.57 -0.73 -0.65
N ARG A 94 15.55 0.05 0.43
CA ARG A 94 15.29 -0.44 1.81
C ARG A 94 13.81 -0.52 2.18
N ALA A 95 12.97 0.25 1.49
CA ALA A 95 11.54 0.30 1.73
C ALA A 95 10.78 0.41 0.40
N ASN A 96 9.50 0.10 0.45
CA ASN A 96 8.59 0.22 -0.67
C ASN A 96 7.53 1.30 -0.41
N VAL A 97 6.94 1.78 -1.49
CA VAL A 97 5.74 2.59 -1.50
C VAL A 97 4.59 1.70 -1.96
N ASP A 98 3.53 1.62 -1.18
CA ASP A 98 2.33 0.85 -1.52
C ASP A 98 1.77 1.30 -2.87
N HIS A 99 1.47 2.60 -3.01
CA HIS A 99 0.95 3.20 -4.23
C HIS A 99 1.56 4.58 -4.48
N LEU A 100 2.27 4.75 -5.59
CA LEU A 100 2.68 6.05 -6.10
C LEU A 100 1.68 6.48 -7.18
N VAL A 101 0.96 7.56 -6.92
CA VAL A 101 -0.13 8.06 -7.76
C VAL A 101 0.25 9.43 -8.29
N ILE A 102 0.32 9.59 -9.61
CA ILE A 102 0.69 10.83 -10.27
C ILE A 102 -0.46 11.27 -11.16
N SER A 103 -0.99 12.45 -10.89
CA SER A 103 -2.10 13.03 -11.62
C SER A 103 -1.68 13.58 -12.98
N PRO A 104 -2.59 13.71 -13.96
CA PRO A 104 -2.31 14.34 -15.25
C PRO A 104 -1.79 15.79 -15.14
N SER A 105 -2.17 16.50 -14.08
CA SER A 105 -1.68 17.86 -13.81
C SER A 105 -0.27 17.88 -13.18
N GLY A 106 0.32 16.72 -12.86
CA GLY A 106 1.67 16.61 -12.31
C GLY A 106 1.75 16.46 -10.78
N ILE A 107 0.64 16.49 -10.04
CA ILE A 107 0.66 16.22 -8.60
C ILE A 107 1.15 14.79 -8.34
N VAL A 108 2.15 14.65 -7.46
CA VAL A 108 2.68 13.37 -6.99
C VAL A 108 2.12 13.06 -5.59
N ILE A 109 1.58 11.86 -5.42
CA ILE A 109 0.95 11.42 -4.18
C ILE A 109 1.51 10.05 -3.80
N VAL A 110 2.03 9.95 -2.58
CA VAL A 110 2.39 8.68 -1.94
C VAL A 110 1.18 8.24 -1.14
N LEU A 111 0.56 7.16 -1.58
CA LEU A 111 -0.67 6.62 -1.05
C LEU A 111 -0.40 5.30 -0.30
N ASP A 112 -0.73 5.29 0.99
CA ASP A 112 -0.63 4.14 1.89
C ASP A 112 -2.02 3.56 2.20
N SER A 113 -2.12 2.25 2.25
CA SER A 113 -3.39 1.56 2.55
C SER A 113 -3.43 1.09 4.00
N LYS A 114 -4.41 1.54 4.77
CA LYS A 114 -4.59 1.10 6.16
C LYS A 114 -5.98 0.52 6.36
N LYS A 115 -6.07 -0.58 7.11
CA LYS A 115 -7.33 -1.19 7.52
C LYS A 115 -7.35 -1.32 9.03
N TRP A 116 -8.21 -0.55 9.68
CA TRP A 116 -8.40 -0.57 11.13
C TRP A 116 -9.82 -0.96 11.49
N SER A 117 -10.02 -1.37 12.74
CA SER A 117 -11.33 -1.83 13.21
C SER A 117 -12.38 -0.73 13.08
N ALA A 118 -13.54 -1.08 12.51
CA ALA A 118 -14.70 -0.20 12.40
C ALA A 118 -15.36 0.11 13.75
N ARG A 119 -15.01 -0.64 14.81
CA ARG A 119 -15.56 -0.46 16.16
C ARG A 119 -15.21 0.89 16.79
N TYR A 120 -14.09 1.48 16.40
CA TYR A 120 -13.61 2.72 17.00
C TYR A 120 -13.36 3.79 15.93
N PRO A 121 -13.78 5.04 16.17
CA PRO A 121 -13.55 6.13 15.24
C PRO A 121 -12.09 6.57 15.27
N LEU A 122 -11.68 7.24 14.18
CA LEU A 122 -10.44 7.99 14.13
C LEU A 122 -10.69 9.46 14.37
N ARG A 123 -9.83 10.06 15.19
CA ARG A 123 -9.84 11.48 15.52
C ARG A 123 -8.41 11.99 15.69
N VAL A 124 -8.19 13.25 15.35
CA VAL A 124 -6.97 13.96 15.74
C VAL A 124 -7.28 14.75 17.00
N SER A 125 -6.51 14.56 18.06
CA SER A 125 -6.69 15.23 19.36
C SER A 125 -5.34 15.59 19.93
N GLY A 126 -5.11 16.87 20.26
CA GLY A 126 -3.82 17.33 20.81
C GLY A 126 -2.60 16.96 19.95
N GLY A 127 -2.74 17.02 18.62
CA GLY A 127 -1.67 16.65 17.67
C GLY A 127 -1.40 15.15 17.54
N ARG A 128 -2.27 14.29 18.09
CA ARG A 128 -2.14 12.83 18.03
C ARG A 128 -3.29 12.21 17.27
N LEU A 129 -3.02 11.12 16.55
CA LEU A 129 -4.05 10.30 15.92
C LEU A 129 -4.55 9.25 16.92
N MET A 130 -5.82 9.33 17.27
CA MET A 130 -6.46 8.42 18.23
C MET A 130 -7.42 7.48 17.51
N HIS A 131 -7.32 6.19 17.78
CA HIS A 131 -8.29 5.17 17.39
C HIS A 131 -9.04 4.70 18.65
N GLY A 132 -10.21 5.28 18.89
CA GLY A 132 -10.84 5.26 20.22
C GLY A 132 -9.98 6.01 21.23
N ASP A 133 -9.51 5.30 22.27
CA ASP A 133 -8.65 5.83 23.33
C ASP A 133 -7.16 5.52 23.12
N ARG A 134 -6.83 4.83 22.03
CA ARG A 134 -5.45 4.43 21.73
C ARG A 134 -4.76 5.43 20.83
N ASP A 135 -3.60 5.92 21.26
CA ASP A 135 -2.68 6.70 20.41
C ASP A 135 -2.04 5.77 19.37
N VAL A 136 -2.27 6.11 18.10
CA VAL A 136 -1.77 5.37 16.92
C VAL A 136 -0.98 6.28 15.98
N THR A 137 -0.57 7.46 16.43
CA THR A 137 0.23 8.44 15.68
C THR A 137 1.43 7.79 14.99
N ASP A 138 2.12 6.94 15.74
CA ASP A 138 3.33 6.22 15.32
C ASP A 138 3.11 5.33 14.09
N ARG A 139 1.87 4.88 13.86
CA ARG A 139 1.52 3.98 12.76
C ARG A 139 1.57 4.67 11.39
N LEU A 140 1.58 6.01 11.35
CA LEU A 140 1.63 6.78 10.11
C LEU A 140 2.97 7.51 9.91
N ARG A 141 3.97 7.33 10.79
CA ARG A 141 5.24 8.07 10.65
C ARG A 141 6.01 7.74 9.37
N GLY A 142 5.92 6.51 8.86
CA GLY A 142 6.65 6.05 7.68
C GLY A 142 6.32 6.82 6.40
N ILE A 143 5.04 7.12 6.17
CA ILE A 143 4.56 7.69 4.90
C ILE A 143 5.17 9.07 4.59
N ARG A 144 5.47 9.88 5.62
CA ARG A 144 6.13 11.18 5.42
C ARG A 144 7.55 11.02 4.91
N HIS A 145 8.26 10.02 5.41
CA HIS A 145 9.62 9.72 4.94
C HIS A 145 9.60 9.21 3.50
N GLU A 146 8.67 8.30 3.19
CA GLU A 146 8.45 7.80 1.83
C GLU A 146 8.11 8.93 0.85
N ALA A 147 7.16 9.81 1.22
CA ALA A 147 6.80 10.98 0.42
C ALA A 147 7.98 11.92 0.18
N ARG A 148 8.79 12.21 1.21
CA ARG A 148 10.01 13.02 1.04
C ARG A 148 11.02 12.36 0.11
N ALA A 149 11.27 11.07 0.27
CA ALA A 149 12.20 10.33 -0.58
C ALA A 149 11.74 10.30 -2.04
N VAL A 150 10.44 10.10 -2.26
CA VAL A 150 9.83 10.17 -3.61
C VAL A 150 9.98 11.57 -4.19
N GLY A 151 9.67 12.60 -3.42
CA GLY A 151 9.78 13.99 -3.86
C GLY A 151 11.21 14.39 -4.23
N GLN A 152 12.19 14.00 -3.40
CA GLN A 152 13.62 14.20 -3.68
C GLN A 152 14.04 13.53 -5.00
N ALA A 153 13.62 12.29 -5.22
CA ALA A 153 13.98 11.55 -6.43
C ALA A 153 13.33 12.11 -7.70
N LEU A 154 12.12 12.69 -7.59
CA LEU A 154 11.40 13.31 -8.70
C LEU A 154 11.68 14.81 -8.86
N GLY A 155 12.39 15.44 -7.93
CA GLY A 155 12.64 16.88 -7.94
C GLY A 155 11.38 17.73 -7.73
N CYS A 156 10.35 17.19 -7.08
CA CYS A 156 9.08 17.90 -6.84
C CYS A 156 8.46 17.53 -5.49
N HIS A 157 7.43 18.24 -5.06
CA HIS A 157 6.71 17.87 -3.84
C HIS A 157 5.84 16.62 -4.08
N ALA A 158 5.98 15.62 -3.20
CA ALA A 158 5.08 14.49 -3.12
C ALA A 158 4.26 14.54 -1.83
N ALA A 159 2.94 14.48 -1.96
CA ALA A 159 2.01 14.59 -0.84
C ALA A 159 1.70 13.19 -0.24
N PRO A 160 1.81 13.00 1.09
CA PRO A 160 1.39 11.76 1.74
C PRO A 160 -0.13 11.70 1.93
N LEU A 161 -0.74 10.58 1.52
CA LEU A 161 -2.17 10.32 1.66
C LEU A 161 -2.41 8.89 2.18
N VAL A 162 -3.33 8.74 3.14
CA VAL A 162 -3.71 7.44 3.69
C VAL A 162 -5.16 7.13 3.30
N SER A 163 -5.35 6.00 2.63
CA SER A 163 -6.68 5.43 2.37
C SER A 163 -7.05 4.49 3.52
N MET A 164 -8.00 4.91 4.35
CA MET A 164 -8.43 4.20 5.56
C MET A 164 -9.67 3.35 5.32
N GLU A 165 -9.54 2.05 5.49
CA GLU A 165 -10.64 1.09 5.45
C GLU A 165 -11.10 0.77 6.89
N GLY A 166 -12.41 0.80 7.11
CA GLY A 166 -13.04 0.30 8.33
C GLY A 166 -13.25 1.37 9.40
N ALA A 167 -12.18 2.00 9.90
CA ALA A 167 -12.30 2.98 10.98
C ALA A 167 -13.08 4.24 10.52
N PRO A 168 -14.20 4.59 11.19
CA PRO A 168 -14.99 5.77 10.85
C PRO A 168 -14.19 7.06 11.03
N ILE A 169 -14.35 7.99 10.09
CA ILE A 169 -13.79 9.35 10.16
C ILE A 169 -14.97 10.33 10.08
N ALA A 170 -15.42 10.84 11.23
CA ALA A 170 -16.64 11.64 11.33
C ALA A 170 -16.63 12.88 10.44
N ALA A 171 -15.48 13.56 10.33
CA ALA A 171 -15.31 14.74 9.49
C ALA A 171 -15.14 14.42 7.99
N GLY A 172 -15.14 13.15 7.59
CA GLY A 172 -14.91 12.70 6.21
C GLY A 172 -13.46 12.80 5.74
N GLU A 173 -12.61 13.57 6.42
CA GLU A 173 -11.14 13.58 6.27
C GLU A 173 -10.47 14.04 7.57
N LEU A 174 -9.20 13.67 7.76
CA LEU A 174 -8.32 14.18 8.80
C LEU A 174 -6.99 14.63 8.18
N VAL A 175 -6.33 15.57 8.84
CA VAL A 175 -4.95 15.94 8.52
C VAL A 175 -4.11 15.88 9.79
N LEU A 176 -2.98 15.18 9.71
CA LEU A 176 -2.02 15.05 10.79
C LEU A 176 -0.61 15.28 10.23
N ASP A 177 0.07 16.35 10.66
CA ASP A 177 1.42 16.70 10.21
C ASP A 177 1.60 16.69 8.67
N GLY A 178 0.59 17.15 7.94
CA GLY A 178 0.58 17.15 6.47
C GLY A 178 0.19 15.81 5.82
N ILE A 179 -0.05 14.75 6.60
CA ILE A 179 -0.63 13.49 6.13
C ILE A 179 -2.14 13.67 6.03
N ARG A 180 -2.69 13.54 4.83
CA ARG A 180 -4.15 13.51 4.63
C ARG A 180 -4.66 12.08 4.81
N ILE A 181 -5.62 11.88 5.69
CA ILE A 181 -6.22 10.58 6.00
C ILE A 181 -7.69 10.64 5.57
N VAL A 182 -8.10 9.75 4.68
CA VAL A 182 -9.46 9.74 4.11
C VAL A 182 -10.06 8.34 4.17
N PRO A 183 -11.39 8.22 4.30
CA PRO A 183 -12.08 6.95 4.09
C PRO A 183 -11.75 6.36 2.72
N ALA A 184 -11.64 5.05 2.63
CA ALA A 184 -11.16 4.38 1.42
C ALA A 184 -12.07 4.59 0.19
N ASP A 185 -13.37 4.78 0.39
CA ASP A 185 -14.35 5.16 -0.62
C ASP A 185 -14.21 6.62 -1.10
N ARG A 186 -13.64 7.49 -0.26
CA ARG A 186 -13.37 8.91 -0.57
C ARG A 186 -12.01 9.13 -1.24
N THR A 187 -11.12 8.15 -1.26
CA THR A 187 -9.77 8.25 -1.85
C THR A 187 -9.79 8.77 -3.29
N VAL A 188 -10.55 8.14 -4.19
CA VAL A 188 -10.61 8.56 -5.61
C VAL A 188 -11.26 9.94 -5.79
N PRO A 189 -12.41 10.27 -5.18
CA PRO A 189 -12.95 11.62 -5.18
C PRO A 189 -11.95 12.70 -4.73
N VAL A 190 -11.17 12.44 -3.68
CA VAL A 190 -10.15 13.36 -3.17
C VAL A 190 -9.01 13.54 -4.16
N LEU A 191 -8.50 12.45 -4.76
CA LEU A 191 -7.48 12.51 -5.80
C LEU A 191 -7.94 13.38 -6.99
N ARG A 192 -9.15 13.14 -7.51
CA ARG A 192 -9.71 13.94 -8.61
C ARG A 192 -9.88 15.42 -8.22
N SER A 193 -10.31 15.70 -6.99
CA SER A 193 -10.43 17.07 -6.47
C SER A 193 -9.08 17.78 -6.38
N LEU A 194 -8.02 17.08 -5.97
CA LEU A 194 -6.66 17.62 -5.95
C LEU A 194 -6.20 17.99 -7.36
N ASN A 195 -6.35 17.07 -8.33
CA ASN A 195 -5.96 17.31 -9.73
C ASN A 195 -6.66 18.53 -10.34
N ARG A 196 -7.97 18.73 -10.08
CA ARG A 196 -8.71 19.90 -10.61
C ARG A 196 -8.23 21.24 -10.07
N ARG A 197 -7.69 21.27 -8.85
CA ARG A 197 -7.24 22.50 -8.18
C ARG A 197 -5.80 22.88 -8.55
N HIS A 198 -5.04 21.98 -9.14
CA HIS A 198 -3.65 22.20 -9.46
C HIS A 198 -3.48 22.72 -10.89
N ARG A 199 -2.64 23.74 -11.05
CA ARG A 199 -2.17 24.21 -12.35
C ARG A 199 -0.84 23.54 -12.63
N ALA A 200 -0.73 22.85 -13.76
CA ALA A 200 0.49 22.19 -14.16
C ALA A 200 1.65 23.19 -14.26
N ALA A 201 2.78 22.86 -13.66
CA ALA A 201 4.00 23.66 -13.73
C ALA A 201 5.21 22.73 -13.89
N GLY A 202 6.08 23.01 -14.88
CA GLY A 202 7.29 22.24 -15.14
C GLY A 202 7.08 20.93 -15.91
N GLU A 203 8.12 20.11 -15.95
CA GLU A 203 8.10 18.79 -16.61
C GLU A 203 7.24 17.80 -15.82
N HIS A 204 6.38 17.04 -16.53
CA HIS A 204 5.46 16.11 -15.89
C HIS A 204 6.19 14.92 -15.22
N PRO A 205 6.14 14.76 -13.88
CA PRO A 205 6.96 13.78 -13.15
C PRO A 205 6.65 12.32 -13.49
N GLY A 206 5.44 12.04 -14.00
CA GLY A 206 5.01 10.69 -14.40
C GLY A 206 5.89 10.04 -15.47
N ARG A 207 6.54 10.83 -16.36
CA ARG A 207 7.39 10.29 -17.44
C ARG A 207 8.62 9.56 -16.91
N ARG A 208 9.19 10.04 -15.80
CA ARG A 208 10.41 9.48 -15.18
C ARG A 208 10.10 8.50 -14.04
N ALA A 209 8.92 8.60 -13.43
CA ALA A 209 8.57 7.81 -12.25
C ALA A 209 8.67 6.30 -12.47
N ALA A 210 8.18 5.77 -13.60
CA ALA A 210 8.24 4.32 -13.85
C ALA A 210 9.68 3.78 -13.98
N ALA A 211 10.62 4.60 -14.47
CA ALA A 211 12.02 4.25 -14.60
C ALA A 211 12.78 4.36 -13.27
N LEU A 212 12.50 5.42 -12.49
CA LEU A 212 13.14 5.67 -11.20
C LEU A 212 12.67 4.71 -10.10
N PHE A 213 11.38 4.37 -10.11
CA PHE A 213 10.78 3.51 -9.10
C PHE A 213 10.51 2.13 -9.68
N THR A 214 11.50 1.25 -9.56
CA THR A 214 11.38 -0.14 -10.01
C THR A 214 10.42 -0.92 -9.11
N PRO A 215 9.78 -1.99 -9.63
CA PRO A 215 8.96 -2.86 -8.79
C PRO A 215 9.77 -3.41 -7.61
N TYR A 216 9.22 -3.33 -6.40
CA TYR A 216 9.93 -3.78 -5.21
C TYR A 216 10.11 -5.30 -5.23
N ARG A 217 11.37 -5.72 -5.15
CA ARG A 217 11.77 -7.11 -4.96
C ARG A 217 12.71 -7.14 -3.77
N ARG A 218 12.23 -7.66 -2.64
CA ARG A 218 13.08 -7.89 -1.49
C ARG A 218 14.04 -9.03 -1.85
N LYS A 219 15.34 -8.73 -1.91
CA LYS A 219 16.41 -9.75 -1.99
C LYS A 219 16.43 -10.57 -0.69
#